data_AF-A0A1H1S5A3-F1
#
_entry.id   AF-A0A1H1S5A3-F1
#
_cell.length_a   1.000
_cell.length_b   1.000
_cell.length_c   1.000
_cell.angle_alpha   90.00
_cell.angle_beta   90.00
_cell.angle_gamma   90.00
#
_symmetry.space_group_name_H-M   'P 1'
#
loop_
_entity.id
_entity.type
_entity.pdbx_description
1 polymer ?
#
loop_
_entity_poly.entity_id
_entity_poly.type
_entity_poly.pdbx_seq_one_letter_code
_entity_poly.pdbx_strand_id
1 'polypeptide(L)'
;MSALEARYRALLRAYPRAWRAAKEEAVLGTLLDVADGEGRLAPSARETTALLGNGLATRLSASLPARVRDGVATVALATGAALSLVFFLAHGWAPWAARDPMVVVRTFGPFVNPGVLLYAAWLIALALSLFGRRRAARIALAASVVTAIGLVAASHATGGWAGLSSTTIGFLGLLALLGLGGAPVTPRMTLLGFGVATAALAGVYAGLGVFGARYHGDHFFWLVPAGTSNLGIALVLALLLAGALLVAQNAVAAAVVVIASLPWAAAWAVGSLNSRGEEGMAILVAAAVCASLLIGVITLRRAAAVAAADPSH
;
A
#
# COMPACT_ATOMS: atom_id res chain seq x y z
N MET A 1 22.90 21.74 -28.60
CA MET A 1 22.27 20.81 -27.64
C MET A 1 22.82 19.42 -27.90
N SER A 2 23.55 18.83 -26.95
CA SER A 2 24.15 17.50 -27.16
C SER A 2 23.07 16.41 -27.08
N ALA A 3 23.31 15.25 -27.71
CA ALA A 3 22.38 14.12 -27.62
C ALA A 3 22.19 13.63 -26.17
N LEU A 4 23.25 13.75 -25.35
CA LEU A 4 23.23 13.42 -23.92
C LEU A 4 22.33 14.39 -23.14
N GLU A 5 22.45 15.69 -23.37
CA GLU A 5 21.61 16.72 -22.75
C GLU A 5 20.12 16.47 -23.05
N ALA A 6 19.79 16.17 -24.32
CA ALA A 6 18.42 15.86 -24.71
C ALA A 6 17.85 14.65 -23.96
N ARG A 7 18.67 13.61 -23.74
CA ARG A 7 18.28 12.42 -22.95
C ARG A 7 18.04 12.76 -21.49
N TYR A 8 18.92 13.54 -20.85
CA TYR A 8 18.69 13.99 -19.47
C TYR A 8 17.44 14.86 -19.34
N ARG A 9 17.21 15.81 -20.26
CA ARG A 9 15.96 16.61 -20.28
C ARG A 9 14.72 15.72 -20.44
N ALA A 10 14.79 14.68 -21.27
CA ALA A 10 13.69 13.72 -21.42
C ALA A 10 13.40 12.97 -20.11
N LEU A 11 14.44 12.51 -19.39
CA LEU A 11 14.29 11.88 -18.07
C LEU A 11 13.71 12.84 -17.03
N LEU A 12 14.16 14.10 -17.02
CA LEU A 12 13.67 15.12 -16.10
C LEU A 12 12.19 15.45 -16.32
N ARG A 13 11.59 15.16 -17.48
CA ARG A 13 10.13 15.29 -17.68
C ARG A 13 9.31 14.46 -16.69
N ALA A 14 9.88 13.45 -16.06
CA ALA A 14 9.25 12.72 -14.96
C ALA A 14 8.93 13.62 -13.76
N TYR A 15 9.58 14.78 -13.59
CA TYR A 15 9.30 15.74 -12.53
C TYR A 15 8.11 16.68 -12.88
N PRO A 16 7.41 17.24 -11.86
CA PRO A 16 6.37 18.24 -12.07
C PRO A 16 6.88 19.50 -12.80
N ARG A 17 6.01 20.16 -13.58
CA ARG A 17 6.37 21.39 -14.31
C ARG A 17 6.93 22.49 -13.40
N ALA A 18 6.29 22.72 -12.24
CA ALA A 18 6.74 23.73 -11.28
C ALA A 18 8.14 23.43 -10.71
N TRP A 19 8.43 22.16 -10.41
CA TRP A 19 9.75 21.74 -9.95
C TRP A 19 10.80 21.99 -11.03
N ARG A 20 10.48 21.64 -12.28
CA ARG A 20 11.38 21.82 -13.42
C ARG A 20 11.71 23.29 -13.67
N ALA A 21 10.71 24.17 -13.63
CA ALA A 21 10.92 25.60 -13.77
C ALA A 21 11.92 26.18 -12.75
N ALA A 22 11.98 25.62 -11.54
CA ALA A 22 12.87 26.10 -10.48
C ALA A 22 14.24 25.39 -10.43
N LYS A 23 14.34 24.12 -10.86
CA LYS A 23 15.50 23.25 -10.58
C LYS A 23 16.08 22.50 -11.78
N GLU A 24 15.41 22.51 -12.94
CA GLU A 24 15.82 21.69 -14.09
C GLU A 24 17.25 22.04 -14.54
N GLU A 25 17.54 23.32 -14.76
CA GLU A 25 18.86 23.75 -15.29
C GLU A 25 20.00 23.47 -14.32
N ALA A 26 19.80 23.68 -13.02
CA ALA A 26 20.81 23.40 -12.01
C ALA A 26 21.14 21.89 -11.93
N VAL A 27 20.12 21.04 -11.92
CA VAL A 27 20.29 19.58 -11.87
C VAL A 27 20.89 19.06 -13.18
N LEU A 28 20.47 19.61 -14.33
CA LEU A 28 21.01 19.25 -15.64
C LEU A 28 22.50 19.57 -15.74
N GLY A 29 22.92 20.75 -15.30
CA GLY A 29 24.34 21.13 -15.26
C GLY A 29 25.18 20.14 -14.45
N THR A 30 24.75 19.82 -13.23
CA THR A 30 25.45 18.83 -12.39
C THR A 30 25.54 17.45 -13.04
N LEU A 31 24.47 16.99 -13.72
CA LEU A 31 24.48 15.68 -14.40
C LEU A 31 25.41 15.65 -15.62
N LEU A 32 25.54 16.78 -16.34
CA LEU A 32 26.46 16.91 -17.46
C LEU A 32 27.90 16.99 -16.99
N ASP A 33 28.20 17.77 -15.95
CA ASP A 33 29.55 17.87 -15.39
C ASP A 33 30.09 16.50 -14.94
N VAL A 34 29.23 15.71 -14.27
CA VAL A 34 29.59 14.34 -13.86
C VAL A 34 29.79 13.43 -15.07
N ALA A 35 28.92 13.50 -16.08
CA ALA A 35 29.06 12.66 -17.27
C ALA A 35 30.30 13.02 -18.09
N ASP A 36 30.63 14.31 -18.22
CA ASP A 36 31.82 14.79 -18.91
C ASP A 36 33.10 14.38 -18.17
N GLY A 37 33.11 14.49 -16.84
CA GLY A 37 34.22 14.01 -15.99
C GLY A 37 34.47 12.50 -16.11
N GLU A 38 33.43 11.72 -16.43
CA GLU A 38 33.51 10.27 -16.65
C GLU A 38 33.63 9.88 -18.14
N GLY A 39 33.68 10.86 -19.07
CA GLY A 39 33.74 10.63 -20.51
C GLY A 39 32.52 9.89 -21.08
N ARG A 40 31.35 10.00 -20.43
CA ARG A 40 30.13 9.27 -20.82
C ARG A 40 29.35 9.99 -21.90
N LEU A 41 28.89 9.21 -22.89
CA LEU A 41 28.01 9.70 -23.96
C LEU A 41 26.52 9.41 -23.71
N ALA A 42 26.19 8.70 -22.63
CA ALA A 42 24.82 8.33 -22.28
C ALA A 42 24.60 8.33 -20.75
N PRO A 43 23.35 8.58 -20.28
CA PRO A 43 23.00 8.37 -18.89
C PRO A 43 23.19 6.91 -18.50
N SER A 44 23.68 6.65 -17.31
CA SER A 44 23.77 5.28 -16.79
C SER A 44 22.37 4.70 -16.47
N ALA A 45 22.25 3.38 -16.43
CA ALA A 45 21.01 2.72 -16.02
C ALA A 45 20.61 3.08 -14.58
N ARG A 46 21.59 3.25 -13.69
CA ARG A 46 21.38 3.67 -12.30
C ARG A 46 20.85 5.09 -12.20
N GLU A 47 21.42 6.03 -12.94
CA GLU A 47 20.90 7.41 -12.99
C GLU A 47 19.51 7.46 -13.60
N THR A 48 19.27 6.70 -14.67
CA THR A 48 17.97 6.63 -15.34
C THR A 48 16.87 6.18 -14.38
N THR A 49 17.09 5.06 -13.69
CA THR A 49 16.14 4.52 -12.71
C THR A 49 15.96 5.45 -11.50
N ALA A 50 17.03 6.08 -11.03
CA ALA A 50 16.96 7.06 -9.94
C ALA A 50 16.17 8.33 -10.34
N LEU A 51 16.42 8.89 -11.53
CA LEU A 51 15.73 10.09 -12.01
C LEU A 51 14.24 9.85 -12.25
N LEU A 52 13.90 8.73 -12.89
CA LEU A 52 12.49 8.36 -13.11
C LEU A 52 11.77 8.09 -11.79
N GLY A 53 12.38 7.30 -10.89
CA GLY A 53 11.81 7.00 -9.57
C GLY A 53 11.58 8.26 -8.74
N ASN A 54 12.58 9.14 -8.66
CA ASN A 54 12.49 10.40 -7.93
C ASN A 54 11.50 11.37 -8.58
N GLY A 55 11.43 11.44 -9.92
CA GLY A 55 10.47 12.29 -10.63
C GLY A 55 9.02 11.89 -10.35
N LEU A 56 8.72 10.59 -10.48
CA LEU A 56 7.39 10.03 -10.16
C LEU A 56 7.05 10.22 -8.68
N ALA A 57 7.99 9.94 -7.78
CA ALA A 57 7.81 10.18 -6.35
C ALA A 57 7.55 11.66 -6.06
N THR A 58 8.22 12.58 -6.75
CA THR A 58 8.01 14.03 -6.61
C THR A 58 6.63 14.44 -7.11
N ARG A 59 6.13 13.85 -8.20
CA ARG A 59 4.75 14.08 -8.67
C ARG A 59 3.70 13.60 -7.69
N LEU A 60 3.85 12.39 -7.16
CA LEU A 60 2.97 11.84 -6.13
C LEU A 60 3.07 12.62 -4.81
N SER A 61 4.24 13.16 -4.51
CA SER A 61 4.47 14.02 -3.33
C SER A 61 3.84 15.39 -3.48
N ALA A 62 3.81 15.93 -4.70
CA ALA A 62 3.23 17.23 -5.00
C ALA A 62 1.69 17.23 -4.93
N SER A 63 1.04 16.07 -5.07
CA SER A 63 -0.42 15.96 -5.01
C SER A 63 -0.99 15.85 -3.59
N LEU A 64 -0.17 15.49 -2.58
CA LEU A 64 -0.64 15.25 -1.22
C LEU A 64 0.22 15.96 -0.17
N PRO A 65 -0.39 16.69 0.79
CA PRO A 65 0.32 17.29 1.93
C PRO A 65 1.15 16.24 2.69
N ALA A 66 2.33 16.62 3.18
CA ALA A 66 3.24 15.70 3.88
C ALA A 66 2.56 14.99 5.05
N ARG A 67 1.78 15.71 5.87
CA ARG A 67 1.03 15.14 6.99
C ARG A 67 0.02 14.06 6.57
N VAL A 68 -0.62 14.23 5.41
CA VAL A 68 -1.56 13.22 4.86
C VAL A 68 -0.78 11.99 4.41
N ARG A 69 0.33 12.18 3.67
CA ARG A 69 1.19 11.07 3.21
C ARG A 69 1.74 10.25 4.37
N ASP A 70 2.21 10.92 5.42
CA ASP A 70 2.76 10.28 6.61
C ASP A 70 1.68 9.54 7.41
N GLY A 71 0.49 10.11 7.52
CA GLY A 71 -0.67 9.45 8.12
C GLY A 71 -1.09 8.20 7.34
N VAL A 72 -1.20 8.29 6.01
CA VAL A 72 -1.51 7.15 5.12
C VAL A 72 -0.44 6.07 5.24
N ALA A 73 0.84 6.44 5.22
CA ALA A 73 1.94 5.49 5.39
C ALA A 73 1.89 4.79 6.76
N THR A 74 1.48 5.50 7.81
CA THR A 74 1.29 4.94 9.16
C THR A 74 0.17 3.91 9.18
N VAL A 75 -1.01 4.25 8.64
CA VAL A 75 -2.17 3.34 8.58
C VAL A 75 -1.85 2.13 7.70
N ALA A 76 -1.21 2.35 6.55
CA ALA A 76 -0.84 1.27 5.64
C ALA A 76 0.18 0.31 6.27
N LEU A 77 1.20 0.85 6.95
CA LEU A 77 2.20 0.05 7.66
C LEU A 77 1.58 -0.79 8.80
N ALA A 78 0.78 -0.14 9.64
CA ALA A 78 0.09 -0.79 10.74
C ALA A 78 -0.85 -1.91 10.25
N THR A 79 -1.67 -1.63 9.23
CA THR A 79 -2.66 -2.57 8.68
C THR A 79 -1.97 -3.73 7.97
N GLY A 80 -0.98 -3.45 7.12
CA GLY A 80 -0.24 -4.48 6.38
C GLY A 80 0.53 -5.41 7.30
N ALA A 81 1.14 -4.87 8.36
CA ALA A 81 1.83 -5.69 9.36
C ALA A 81 0.86 -6.50 10.24
N ALA A 82 -0.29 -5.93 10.63
CA ALA A 82 -1.31 -6.64 11.40
C ALA A 82 -1.90 -7.82 10.61
N LEU A 83 -2.29 -7.59 9.35
CA LEU A 83 -2.73 -8.65 8.44
C LEU A 83 -1.62 -9.70 8.25
N SER A 84 -0.38 -9.27 8.03
CA SER A 84 0.75 -10.20 7.87
C SER A 84 0.95 -11.08 9.09
N LEU A 85 0.85 -10.54 10.31
CA LEU A 85 0.96 -11.33 11.54
C LEU A 85 -0.18 -12.34 11.65
N VAL A 86 -1.42 -11.87 11.52
CA VAL A 86 -2.62 -12.72 11.67
C VAL A 86 -2.65 -13.79 10.57
N PHE A 87 -2.32 -13.44 9.33
CA PHE A 87 -2.32 -14.39 8.21
C PHE A 87 -1.14 -15.36 8.30
N PHE A 88 0.03 -14.92 8.76
CA PHE A 88 1.13 -15.82 9.06
C PHE A 88 0.68 -16.88 10.06
N LEU A 89 0.06 -16.49 11.17
CA LEU A 89 -0.41 -17.42 12.19
C LEU A 89 -1.55 -18.31 11.66
N ALA A 90 -2.59 -17.72 11.06
CA ALA A 90 -3.81 -18.42 10.69
C ALA A 90 -3.73 -19.24 9.39
N HIS A 91 -2.90 -18.81 8.44
CA HIS A 91 -2.85 -19.40 7.09
C HIS A 91 -1.45 -19.84 6.67
N GLY A 92 -0.40 -19.24 7.22
CA GLY A 92 1.00 -19.56 6.86
C GLY A 92 1.59 -20.70 7.69
N TRP A 93 1.39 -20.66 9.00
CA TRP A 93 1.94 -21.63 9.96
C TRP A 93 0.87 -22.59 10.47
N ALA A 94 -0.22 -22.07 11.04
CA ALA A 94 -1.39 -22.78 11.55
C ALA A 94 -1.06 -24.13 12.23
N PRO A 95 -0.15 -24.16 13.23
CA PRO A 95 0.35 -25.41 13.81
C PRO A 95 -0.74 -26.24 14.52
N TRP A 96 -1.85 -25.59 14.90
CA TRP A 96 -3.01 -26.23 15.53
C TRP A 96 -3.95 -26.93 14.56
N ALA A 97 -3.89 -26.60 13.26
CA ALA A 97 -4.82 -27.13 12.28
C ALA A 97 -4.32 -28.47 11.74
N ALA A 98 -5.18 -29.48 11.75
CA ALA A 98 -4.86 -30.74 11.09
C ALA A 98 -4.71 -30.47 9.59
N ARG A 99 -3.57 -30.87 9.01
CA ARG A 99 -3.36 -30.80 7.56
C ARG A 99 -4.17 -31.91 6.93
N ASP A 100 -5.11 -31.56 6.05
CA ASP A 100 -5.90 -32.55 5.34
C ASP A 100 -4.97 -33.39 4.45
N PRO A 101 -4.81 -34.70 4.72
CA PRO A 101 -3.91 -35.56 3.94
C PRO A 101 -4.36 -35.74 2.49
N MET A 102 -5.62 -35.40 2.17
CA MET A 102 -6.14 -35.48 0.80
C MET A 102 -5.76 -34.27 -0.07
N VAL A 103 -5.36 -33.15 0.53
CA VAL A 103 -4.86 -32.00 -0.21
C VAL A 103 -3.34 -32.09 -0.24
N VAL A 104 -2.78 -32.59 -1.36
CA VAL A 104 -1.34 -32.54 -1.63
C VAL A 104 -0.93 -31.08 -1.88
N VAL A 105 -0.95 -30.27 -0.82
CA VAL A 105 -0.42 -28.92 -0.86
C VAL A 105 1.09 -29.06 -0.91
N ARG A 106 1.71 -28.60 -1.99
CA ARG A 106 3.17 -28.42 -2.01
C ARG A 106 3.50 -27.40 -0.92
N THR A 107 4.04 -27.91 0.20
CA THR A 107 4.44 -27.09 1.34
C THR A 107 5.70 -26.30 1.02
N PHE A 108 5.88 -25.18 1.71
CA PHE A 108 7.10 -24.39 1.66
C PHE A 108 7.89 -24.61 2.94
N GLY A 109 8.61 -25.75 2.99
CA GLY A 109 9.31 -26.19 4.20
C GLY A 109 8.32 -26.46 5.36
N PRO A 110 8.49 -25.85 6.55
CA PRO A 110 7.55 -26.02 7.66
C PRO A 110 6.22 -25.27 7.45
N PHE A 111 6.17 -24.34 6.49
CA PHE A 111 5.03 -23.47 6.24
C PHE A 111 4.10 -24.05 5.16
N VAL A 112 2.83 -23.66 5.24
CA VAL A 112 1.80 -24.09 4.30
C VAL A 112 2.04 -23.51 2.91
N ASN A 113 2.55 -22.29 2.82
CA ASN A 113 2.72 -21.57 1.56
C ASN A 113 3.91 -20.57 1.62
N PRO A 114 4.40 -20.05 0.49
CA PRO A 114 5.59 -19.20 0.42
C PRO A 114 5.29 -17.76 0.83
N GLY A 115 4.03 -17.42 1.14
CA GLY A 115 3.65 -16.09 1.60
C GLY A 115 4.26 -15.70 2.93
N VAL A 116 4.82 -16.67 3.67
CA VAL A 116 5.69 -16.39 4.83
C VAL A 116 6.79 -15.38 4.50
N LEU A 117 7.32 -15.38 3.27
CA LEU A 117 8.32 -14.39 2.84
C LEU A 117 7.73 -12.98 2.77
N LEU A 118 6.50 -12.86 2.26
CA LEU A 118 5.78 -11.59 2.19
C LEU A 118 5.43 -11.09 3.60
N TYR A 119 4.93 -11.97 4.47
CA TYR A 119 4.60 -11.63 5.85
C TYR A 119 5.84 -11.20 6.63
N ALA A 120 6.96 -11.92 6.49
CA ALA A 120 8.22 -11.58 7.12
C ALA A 120 8.71 -10.20 6.69
N ALA A 121 8.64 -9.87 5.40
CA ALA A 121 9.03 -8.55 4.89
C ALA A 121 8.22 -7.41 5.56
N TRP A 122 6.91 -7.58 5.73
CA TRP A 122 6.04 -6.63 6.43
C TRP A 122 6.38 -6.48 7.92
N LEU A 123 6.60 -7.59 8.62
CA LEU A 123 6.94 -7.58 10.04
C LEU A 123 8.32 -6.97 10.30
N ILE A 124 9.29 -7.26 9.41
CA ILE A 124 10.62 -6.62 9.42
C ILE A 124 10.48 -5.11 9.16
N ALA A 125 9.65 -4.70 8.20
CA ALA A 125 9.40 -3.29 7.94
C ALA A 125 8.80 -2.56 9.16
N LEU A 126 7.82 -3.18 9.83
CA LEU A 126 7.25 -2.65 11.07
C LEU A 126 8.32 -2.52 12.16
N ALA A 127 9.07 -3.59 12.45
CA ALA A 127 10.10 -3.58 13.47
C ALA A 127 11.16 -2.49 13.21
N LEU A 128 11.69 -2.43 11.99
CA LEU A 128 12.65 -1.40 11.58
C LEU A 128 12.07 0.02 11.72
N SER A 129 10.78 0.22 11.41
CA SER A 129 10.11 1.50 11.61
C SER A 129 10.01 1.87 13.08
N LEU A 130 9.71 0.92 13.96
CA LEU A 130 9.61 1.15 15.40
C LEU A 130 10.97 1.52 16.01
N PHE A 131 12.07 0.94 15.49
CA PHE A 131 13.44 1.30 15.87
C PHE A 131 13.98 2.57 15.17
N GLY A 132 13.14 3.31 14.45
CA GLY A 132 13.54 4.55 13.77
C GLY A 132 14.44 4.34 12.54
N ARG A 133 14.64 3.11 12.07
CA ARG A 133 15.47 2.76 10.91
C ARG A 133 14.71 2.99 9.59
N ARG A 134 14.34 4.24 9.32
CA ARG A 134 13.45 4.64 8.20
C ARG A 134 13.87 4.10 6.84
N ARG A 135 15.15 4.22 6.48
CA ARG A 135 15.67 3.73 5.19
C ARG A 135 15.51 2.21 5.06
N ALA A 136 15.88 1.46 6.11
CA ALA A 136 15.77 0.01 6.13
C ALA A 136 14.31 -0.45 6.10
N ALA A 137 13.41 0.23 6.83
CA ALA A 137 11.97 -0.05 6.78
C ALA A 137 11.39 0.14 5.37
N ARG A 138 11.79 1.19 4.65
CA ARG A 138 11.40 1.42 3.25
C ARG A 138 11.96 0.34 2.32
N ILE A 139 13.20 -0.10 2.52
CA ILE A 139 13.78 -1.21 1.75
C ILE A 139 12.98 -2.49 1.99
N ALA A 140 12.59 -2.78 3.24
CA ALA A 140 11.76 -3.93 3.56
C ALA A 140 10.36 -3.85 2.92
N LEU A 141 9.72 -2.67 2.91
CA LEU A 141 8.45 -2.47 2.17
C LEU A 141 8.63 -2.63 0.66
N ALA A 142 9.70 -2.09 0.08
CA ALA A 142 10.01 -2.30 -1.33
C ALA A 142 10.24 -3.79 -1.63
N ALA A 143 10.93 -4.50 -0.74
CA ALA A 143 11.10 -5.95 -0.83
C ALA A 143 9.74 -6.67 -0.78
N SER A 144 8.79 -6.25 0.06
CA SER A 144 7.44 -6.85 0.05
C SER A 144 6.71 -6.68 -1.29
N VAL A 145 6.88 -5.56 -1.98
CA VAL A 145 6.31 -5.36 -3.34
C VAL A 145 6.96 -6.31 -4.34
N VAL A 146 8.29 -6.43 -4.30
CA VAL A 146 9.03 -7.34 -5.18
C VAL A 146 8.65 -8.80 -4.89
N THR A 147 8.54 -9.19 -3.61
CA THR A 147 8.08 -10.51 -3.20
C THR A 147 6.66 -10.77 -3.69
N ALA A 148 5.73 -9.82 -3.57
CA ALA A 148 4.37 -9.95 -4.09
C ALA A 148 4.36 -10.23 -5.61
N ILE A 149 5.12 -9.47 -6.40
CA ILE A 149 5.24 -9.69 -7.86
C ILE A 149 5.87 -11.04 -8.16
N GLY A 150 6.95 -11.40 -7.45
CA GLY A 150 7.64 -12.68 -7.61
C GLY A 150 6.73 -13.88 -7.31
N LEU A 151 5.89 -13.78 -6.28
CA LEU A 151 4.91 -14.82 -5.95
C LEU A 151 3.85 -15.00 -7.03
N VAL A 152 3.34 -13.91 -7.63
CA VAL A 152 2.39 -13.97 -8.76
C VAL A 152 3.05 -14.62 -9.97
N ALA A 153 4.27 -14.19 -10.33
CA ALA A 153 5.01 -14.75 -11.45
C ALA A 153 5.31 -16.24 -11.26
N ALA A 154 5.74 -16.63 -10.06
CA ALA A 154 5.97 -18.03 -9.71
C ALA A 154 4.69 -18.86 -9.82
N SER A 155 3.57 -18.35 -9.30
CA SER A 155 2.27 -19.04 -9.38
C SER A 155 1.84 -19.29 -10.84
N HIS A 156 2.04 -18.32 -11.73
CA HIS A 156 1.76 -18.51 -13.16
C HIS A 156 2.71 -19.51 -13.81
N ALA A 157 4.01 -19.45 -13.51
CA ALA A 157 5.01 -20.34 -14.10
C ALA A 157 4.83 -21.81 -13.70
N THR A 158 4.32 -22.08 -12.50
CA THR A 158 4.13 -23.45 -11.99
C THR A 158 2.74 -24.04 -12.27
N GLY A 159 1.88 -23.37 -13.03
CA GLY A 159 0.54 -23.86 -13.37
C GLY A 159 -0.48 -23.73 -12.23
N GLY A 160 -0.29 -22.77 -11.33
CA GLY A 160 -1.12 -22.57 -10.13
C GLY A 160 -0.60 -23.33 -8.93
N TRP A 161 -0.29 -22.60 -7.86
CA TRP A 161 0.04 -23.14 -6.55
C TRP A 161 -1.03 -22.67 -5.56
N ALA A 162 -1.36 -23.51 -4.57
CA ALA A 162 -1.98 -23.15 -3.28
C ALA A 162 -1.15 -22.11 -2.46
N GLY A 163 -0.70 -21.05 -3.12
CA GLY A 163 -0.12 -19.87 -2.51
C GLY A 163 -1.20 -18.95 -1.95
N LEU A 164 -0.81 -17.71 -1.64
CA LEU A 164 -1.77 -16.67 -1.27
C LEU A 164 -2.74 -16.43 -2.42
N SER A 165 -4.00 -16.15 -2.08
CA SER A 165 -4.95 -15.61 -3.03
C SER A 165 -4.40 -14.35 -3.70
N SER A 166 -4.71 -14.18 -4.98
CA SER A 166 -4.34 -12.99 -5.76
C SER A 166 -4.84 -11.71 -5.09
N THR A 167 -6.00 -11.76 -4.42
CA THR A 167 -6.55 -10.66 -3.64
C THR A 167 -5.63 -10.27 -2.48
N THR A 168 -5.14 -11.23 -1.68
CA THR A 168 -4.18 -10.95 -0.59
C THR A 168 -2.90 -10.32 -1.13
N ILE A 169 -2.34 -10.87 -2.21
CA ILE A 169 -1.09 -10.36 -2.79
C ILE A 169 -1.28 -8.94 -3.32
N GLY A 170 -2.33 -8.69 -4.09
CA GLY A 170 -2.66 -7.37 -4.63
C GLY A 170 -2.93 -6.35 -3.53
N PHE A 171 -3.71 -6.74 -2.51
CA PHE A 171 -4.05 -5.88 -1.40
C PHE A 171 -2.82 -5.47 -0.57
N LEU A 172 -1.98 -6.42 -0.18
CA LEU A 172 -0.72 -6.12 0.52
C LEU A 172 0.24 -5.33 -0.38
N GLY A 173 0.29 -5.62 -1.69
CA GLY A 173 1.07 -4.81 -2.64
C GLY A 173 0.64 -3.34 -2.65
N LEU A 174 -0.66 -3.07 -2.72
CA LEU A 174 -1.22 -1.71 -2.68
C LEU A 174 -0.91 -1.00 -1.35
N LEU A 175 -1.05 -1.69 -0.21
CA LEU A 175 -0.68 -1.12 1.09
C LEU A 175 0.83 -0.80 1.15
N ALA A 176 1.69 -1.65 0.60
CA ALA A 176 3.13 -1.39 0.59
C ALA A 176 3.46 -0.15 -0.25
N LEU A 177 2.81 0.04 -1.40
CA LEU A 177 2.94 1.24 -2.23
C LEU A 177 2.49 2.50 -1.49
N LEU A 178 1.38 2.44 -0.75
CA LEU A 178 0.94 3.54 0.11
C LEU A 178 1.95 3.82 1.24
N GLY A 179 2.49 2.77 1.86
CA GLY A 179 3.54 2.86 2.88
C GLY A 179 4.83 3.52 2.39
N LEU A 180 5.23 3.26 1.14
CA LEU A 180 6.41 3.86 0.51
C LEU A 180 6.24 5.35 0.17
N GLY A 181 4.99 5.82 0.05
CA GLY A 181 4.63 7.19 -0.31
C GLY A 181 4.89 8.25 0.78
N GLY A 182 5.11 7.82 2.03
CA GLY A 182 5.32 8.72 3.18
C GLY A 182 6.34 8.19 4.19
N ALA A 183 6.39 8.83 5.36
CA ALA A 183 7.10 8.36 6.53
C ALA A 183 6.11 8.16 7.70
N PRO A 184 6.14 7.03 8.42
CA PRO A 184 5.26 6.84 9.57
C PRO A 184 5.44 7.97 10.60
N VAL A 185 4.32 8.51 11.10
CA VAL A 185 4.28 9.76 11.89
C VAL A 185 5.10 9.63 13.18
N THR A 186 4.77 8.65 14.02
CA THR A 186 5.53 8.32 15.23
C THR A 186 5.49 6.81 15.50
N PRO A 187 6.54 6.22 16.10
CA PRO A 187 6.53 4.80 16.48
C PRO A 187 5.35 4.42 17.36
N ARG A 188 4.94 5.31 18.28
CA ARG A 188 3.80 5.10 19.17
C ARG A 188 2.48 4.97 18.40
N MET A 189 2.22 5.86 17.44
CA MET A 189 1.00 5.80 16.63
C MET A 189 0.99 4.58 15.71
N THR A 190 2.14 4.22 15.13
CA THR A 190 2.27 2.98 14.34
C THR A 190 2.00 1.75 15.18
N LEU A 191 2.57 1.67 16.40
CA LEU A 191 2.36 0.56 17.32
C LEU A 191 0.91 0.46 17.78
N LEU A 192 0.27 1.60 18.10
CA LEU A 192 -1.14 1.64 18.48
C LEU A 192 -2.03 1.18 17.34
N GLY A 193 -1.80 1.70 16.13
CA GLY A 193 -2.54 1.27 14.93
C GLY A 193 -2.38 -0.22 14.66
N PHE A 194 -1.15 -0.74 14.78
CA PHE A 194 -0.85 -2.16 14.63
C PHE A 194 -1.56 -3.01 15.69
N GLY A 195 -1.53 -2.59 16.95
CA GLY A 195 -2.19 -3.27 18.06
C GLY A 195 -3.71 -3.33 17.88
N VAL A 196 -4.35 -2.20 17.53
CA VAL A 196 -5.80 -2.13 17.28
C VAL A 196 -6.19 -3.00 16.09
N ALA A 197 -5.48 -2.91 14.96
CA ALA A 197 -5.76 -3.71 13.78
C ALA A 197 -5.58 -5.21 14.05
N THR A 198 -4.51 -5.59 14.76
CA THR A 198 -4.25 -6.99 15.13
C THR A 198 -5.33 -7.52 16.06
N ALA A 199 -5.72 -6.76 17.09
CA ALA A 199 -6.76 -7.16 18.02
C ALA A 199 -8.12 -7.33 17.34
N ALA A 200 -8.49 -6.40 16.46
CA ALA A 200 -9.73 -6.48 15.68
C ALA A 200 -9.74 -7.72 14.77
N LEU A 201 -8.67 -7.95 14.01
CA LEU A 201 -8.55 -9.09 13.10
C LEU A 201 -8.54 -10.42 13.86
N ALA A 202 -7.74 -10.52 14.93
CA ALA A 202 -7.67 -11.72 15.76
C ALA A 202 -9.02 -12.01 16.44
N GLY A 203 -9.73 -10.98 16.92
CA GLY A 203 -11.06 -11.11 17.49
C GLY A 203 -12.09 -11.65 16.50
N VAL A 204 -12.10 -11.13 15.26
CA VAL A 204 -12.95 -11.65 14.18
C VAL A 204 -12.61 -13.12 13.88
N TYR A 205 -11.34 -13.46 13.77
CA TYR A 205 -10.90 -14.84 13.49
C TYR A 205 -11.26 -15.81 14.61
N ALA A 206 -11.10 -15.38 15.87
CA ALA A 206 -11.49 -16.16 17.03
C ALA A 206 -13.01 -16.36 17.07
N GLY A 207 -13.81 -15.32 16.83
CA GLY A 207 -15.27 -15.40 16.79
C GLY A 207 -15.79 -16.31 15.67
N LEU A 208 -15.07 -16.41 14.56
CA LEU A 208 -15.37 -17.32 13.45
C LEU A 208 -14.79 -18.74 13.63
N GLY A 209 -14.07 -19.01 14.73
CA GLY A 209 -13.48 -20.31 14.99
C GLY A 209 -12.31 -20.69 14.08
N VAL A 210 -11.66 -19.72 13.44
CA VAL A 210 -10.52 -19.95 12.51
C VAL A 210 -9.32 -20.60 13.22
N PHE A 211 -9.17 -20.32 14.52
CA PHE A 211 -8.15 -20.93 15.37
C PHE A 211 -8.52 -22.34 15.88
N GLY A 212 -9.60 -22.94 15.37
CA GLY A 212 -9.97 -24.32 15.65
C GLY A 212 -9.18 -25.36 14.83
N ALA A 213 -9.51 -26.65 14.99
CA ALA A 213 -8.74 -27.77 14.41
C ALA A 213 -8.79 -27.87 12.86
N ARG A 214 -9.58 -27.03 12.18
CA ARG A 214 -9.76 -27.04 10.72
C ARG A 214 -8.94 -25.94 10.06
N TYR A 215 -8.17 -26.31 9.04
CA TYR A 215 -7.43 -25.35 8.23
C TYR A 215 -8.37 -24.56 7.31
N HIS A 216 -8.16 -23.24 7.26
CA HIS A 216 -8.84 -22.34 6.34
C HIS A 216 -7.78 -21.65 5.47
N GLY A 217 -7.91 -21.72 4.15
CA GLY A 217 -7.05 -20.94 3.25
C GLY A 217 -7.29 -19.45 3.40
N ASP A 218 -6.34 -18.61 2.97
CA ASP A 218 -6.45 -17.15 3.09
C ASP A 218 -7.64 -16.57 2.30
N HIS A 219 -8.09 -17.25 1.24
CA HIS A 219 -9.32 -16.89 0.52
C HIS A 219 -10.56 -16.87 1.42
N PHE A 220 -10.58 -17.63 2.52
CA PHE A 220 -11.66 -17.59 3.52
C PHE A 220 -11.85 -16.18 4.07
N PHE A 221 -10.76 -15.43 4.28
CA PHE A 221 -10.83 -14.03 4.73
C PHE A 221 -11.68 -13.19 3.79
N TRP A 222 -11.42 -13.31 2.49
CA TRP A 222 -12.07 -12.51 1.44
C TRP A 222 -13.50 -12.98 1.13
N LEU A 223 -13.87 -14.19 1.54
CA LEU A 223 -15.23 -14.69 1.39
C LEU A 223 -16.12 -14.36 2.58
N VAL A 224 -15.58 -14.43 3.79
CA VAL A 224 -16.36 -14.36 5.03
C VAL A 224 -16.12 -13.04 5.77
N PRO A 225 -15.02 -12.81 6.52
CA PRO A 225 -14.76 -11.52 7.18
C PRO A 225 -14.84 -10.31 6.26
N ALA A 226 -14.17 -10.40 5.12
CA ALA A 226 -14.01 -9.35 4.11
C ALA A 226 -14.75 -9.73 2.82
N GLY A 227 -15.88 -10.44 2.93
CA GLY A 227 -16.81 -10.65 1.82
C GLY A 227 -17.32 -9.33 1.25
N THR A 228 -17.80 -9.34 0.00
CA THR A 228 -18.24 -8.15 -0.74
C THR A 228 -19.21 -7.28 0.06
N SER A 229 -20.19 -7.89 0.73
CA SER A 229 -21.15 -7.18 1.61
C SER A 229 -20.47 -6.50 2.80
N ASN A 230 -19.63 -7.22 3.54
CA ASN A 230 -18.94 -6.69 4.73
C ASN A 230 -17.95 -5.57 4.36
N LEU A 231 -17.23 -5.72 3.24
CA LEU A 231 -16.36 -4.67 2.72
C LEU A 231 -17.16 -3.44 2.25
N GLY A 232 -18.29 -3.62 1.59
CA GLY A 232 -19.17 -2.52 1.21
C GLY A 232 -19.62 -1.70 2.42
N ILE A 233 -20.08 -2.38 3.48
CA ILE A 233 -20.45 -1.75 4.75
C ILE A 233 -19.25 -1.03 5.38
N ALA A 234 -18.09 -1.67 5.46
CA ALA A 234 -16.88 -1.08 6.03
C ALA A 234 -16.43 0.19 5.27
N LEU A 235 -16.55 0.18 3.93
CA LEU A 235 -16.26 1.35 3.11
C LEU A 235 -17.23 2.48 3.39
N VAL A 236 -18.54 2.22 3.45
CA VAL A 236 -19.53 3.23 3.82
C VAL A 236 -19.22 3.83 5.19
N LEU A 237 -18.90 3.00 6.19
CA LEU A 237 -18.50 3.48 7.52
C LEU A 237 -17.23 4.33 7.49
N ALA A 238 -16.23 3.95 6.70
CA ALA A 238 -15.01 4.74 6.52
C ALA A 238 -15.31 6.13 5.91
N LEU A 239 -16.27 6.20 4.99
CA LEU A 239 -16.68 7.47 4.38
C LEU A 239 -17.49 8.35 5.34
N LEU A 240 -18.38 7.75 6.13
CA LEU A 240 -19.08 8.47 7.20
C LEU A 240 -18.10 9.02 8.24
N LEU A 241 -17.08 8.23 8.62
CA LEU A 241 -16.01 8.69 9.50
C LEU A 241 -15.23 9.85 8.89
N ALA A 242 -14.87 9.76 7.61
CA ALA A 242 -14.21 10.85 6.90
C ALA A 242 -15.08 12.12 6.88
N GLY A 243 -16.38 11.98 6.60
CA GLY A 243 -17.35 13.08 6.66
C GLY A 243 -17.42 13.73 8.04
N ALA A 244 -17.52 12.93 9.10
CA ALA A 244 -17.53 13.41 10.49
C ALA A 244 -16.24 14.16 10.85
N LEU A 245 -15.08 13.65 10.42
CA LEU A 245 -13.78 14.31 10.63
C LEU A 245 -13.71 15.66 9.91
N LEU A 246 -14.35 15.80 8.74
CA LEU A 246 -14.44 17.09 8.04
C LEU A 246 -15.33 18.10 8.76
N VAL A 247 -16.47 17.65 9.28
CA VAL A 247 -17.35 18.49 10.12
C VAL A 247 -16.59 18.95 11.37
N ALA A 248 -15.77 18.07 11.95
CA ALA A 248 -14.86 18.39 13.05
C ALA A 248 -13.59 19.17 12.65
N GLN A 249 -13.52 19.68 11.41
CA GLN A 249 -12.41 20.47 10.86
C GLN A 249 -11.05 19.75 10.82
N ASN A 250 -11.03 18.42 10.91
CA ASN A 250 -9.81 17.60 10.80
C ASN A 250 -9.63 17.04 9.38
N ALA A 251 -9.38 17.94 8.43
CA ALA A 251 -9.24 17.58 7.01
C ALA A 251 -8.08 16.62 6.73
N VAL A 252 -7.00 16.66 7.52
CA VAL A 252 -5.87 15.74 7.38
C VAL A 252 -6.30 14.31 7.71
N ALA A 253 -6.96 14.10 8.85
CA ALA A 253 -7.43 12.76 9.24
C ALA A 253 -8.48 12.22 8.25
N ALA A 254 -9.41 13.07 7.79
CA ALA A 254 -10.39 12.69 6.78
C ALA A 254 -9.72 12.21 5.49
N ALA A 255 -8.72 12.95 4.98
CA ALA A 255 -7.97 12.56 3.80
C ALA A 255 -7.19 11.25 4.00
N VAL A 256 -6.60 11.05 5.19
CA VAL A 256 -5.92 9.80 5.55
C VAL A 256 -6.89 8.62 5.49
N VAL A 257 -8.09 8.75 6.07
CA VAL A 257 -9.12 7.69 6.06
C VAL A 257 -9.53 7.34 4.63
N VAL A 258 -9.86 8.35 3.81
CA VAL A 258 -10.28 8.11 2.41
C VAL A 258 -9.17 7.43 1.62
N ILE A 259 -7.93 7.92 1.68
CA ILE A 259 -6.83 7.37 0.88
C ILE A 259 -6.44 5.97 1.39
N ALA A 260 -6.40 5.75 2.71
CA ALA A 260 -6.10 4.44 3.29
C ALA A 260 -7.20 3.40 3.01
N SER A 261 -8.42 3.82 2.67
CA SER A 261 -9.52 2.94 2.26
C SER A 261 -9.42 2.45 0.81
N LEU A 262 -8.55 3.04 -0.03
CA LEU A 262 -8.45 2.68 -1.45
C LEU A 262 -8.09 1.21 -1.73
N PRO A 263 -7.15 0.56 -1.00
CA PRO A 263 -6.88 -0.86 -1.19
C PRO A 263 -8.10 -1.73 -0.87
N TRP A 264 -8.91 -1.34 0.11
CA TRP A 264 -10.15 -2.04 0.47
C TRP A 264 -11.22 -1.84 -0.59
N ALA A 265 -11.35 -0.64 -1.14
CA ALA A 265 -12.24 -0.35 -2.27
C ALA A 265 -11.86 -1.15 -3.52
N ALA A 266 -10.55 -1.29 -3.79
CA ALA A 266 -10.07 -2.12 -4.89
C ALA A 266 -10.40 -3.61 -4.69
N ALA A 267 -10.17 -4.16 -3.49
CA ALA A 267 -10.54 -5.55 -3.16
C ALA A 267 -12.05 -5.78 -3.27
N TRP A 268 -12.86 -4.84 -2.77
CA TRP A 268 -14.31 -4.87 -2.88
C TRP A 268 -14.78 -4.83 -4.35
N ALA A 269 -14.19 -3.98 -5.19
CA ALA A 269 -14.54 -3.88 -6.60
C ALA A 269 -14.23 -5.19 -7.34
N VAL A 270 -13.06 -5.78 -7.09
CA VAL A 270 -12.69 -7.09 -7.66
C VAL A 270 -13.65 -8.18 -7.20
N GLY A 271 -13.98 -8.22 -5.90
CA GLY A 271 -14.97 -9.15 -5.36
C GLY A 271 -16.34 -9.02 -6.02
N SER A 272 -16.82 -7.79 -6.17
CA SER A 272 -18.11 -7.46 -6.80
C SER A 272 -18.18 -7.89 -8.26
N LEU A 273 -17.10 -7.67 -9.02
CA LEU A 273 -17.01 -8.09 -10.44
C LEU A 273 -17.01 -9.61 -10.60
N ASN A 274 -16.51 -10.33 -9.61
CA ASN A 274 -16.49 -11.80 -9.61
C ASN A 274 -17.84 -12.40 -9.16
N SER A 275 -18.60 -11.71 -8.30
CA SER A 275 -19.95 -12.12 -7.90
C SER A 275 -20.98 -11.70 -8.94
N ARG A 276 -21.35 -12.63 -9.85
CA ARG A 276 -22.32 -12.42 -10.95
C ARG A 276 -23.78 -12.17 -10.53
N GLY A 277 -24.06 -11.52 -9.39
CA GLY A 277 -25.42 -11.35 -8.88
C GLY A 277 -25.66 -10.24 -7.84
N GLU A 278 -24.66 -9.42 -7.48
CA GLU A 278 -24.81 -8.32 -6.49
C GLU A 278 -24.86 -6.93 -7.15
N GLU A 279 -25.57 -6.78 -8.27
CA GLU A 279 -25.57 -5.56 -9.08
C GLU A 279 -26.05 -4.31 -8.32
N GLY A 280 -27.03 -4.46 -7.41
CA GLY A 280 -27.60 -3.34 -6.66
C GLY A 280 -26.63 -2.72 -5.64
N MET A 281 -25.82 -3.54 -4.98
CA MET A 281 -24.85 -3.08 -3.98
C MET A 281 -23.59 -2.51 -4.67
N ALA A 282 -23.24 -3.05 -5.83
CA ALA A 282 -22.16 -2.53 -6.67
C ALA A 282 -22.41 -1.07 -7.09
N ILE A 283 -23.64 -0.73 -7.46
CA ILE A 283 -24.03 0.63 -7.85
C ILE A 283 -23.97 1.60 -6.66
N LEU A 284 -24.48 1.20 -5.48
CA LEU A 284 -24.45 2.04 -4.27
C LEU A 284 -23.02 2.35 -3.81
N VAL A 285 -22.13 1.37 -3.84
CA VAL A 285 -20.73 1.59 -3.44
C VAL A 285 -19.94 2.28 -4.54
N ALA A 286 -20.22 2.05 -5.84
CA ALA A 286 -19.63 2.85 -6.90
C ALA A 286 -20.04 4.33 -6.78
N ALA A 287 -21.31 4.61 -6.47
CA ALA A 287 -21.79 5.95 -6.17
C ALA A 287 -21.11 6.52 -4.91
N ALA A 288 -20.94 5.69 -3.87
CA ALA A 288 -20.21 6.08 -2.67
C ALA A 288 -18.75 6.43 -2.98
N VAL A 289 -18.01 5.57 -3.69
CA VAL A 289 -16.61 5.81 -4.11
C VAL A 289 -16.49 7.06 -4.96
N CYS A 290 -17.40 7.28 -5.92
CA CYS A 290 -17.45 8.51 -6.71
C CYS A 290 -17.67 9.74 -5.81
N ALA A 291 -18.58 9.66 -4.84
CA ALA A 291 -18.79 10.71 -3.85
C ALA A 291 -17.54 10.92 -2.99
N SER A 292 -16.82 9.86 -2.60
CA SER A 292 -15.57 9.91 -1.83
C SER A 292 -14.44 10.56 -2.59
N LEU A 293 -14.31 10.28 -3.89
CA LEU A 293 -13.33 10.90 -4.76
C LEU A 293 -13.65 12.40 -4.91
N LEU A 294 -14.93 12.76 -5.08
CA LEU A 294 -15.39 14.15 -5.08
C LEU A 294 -15.09 14.86 -3.76
N ILE A 295 -15.42 14.25 -2.63
CA ILE A 295 -15.11 14.77 -1.29
C ILE A 295 -13.59 14.88 -1.11
N GLY A 296 -12.81 13.90 -1.55
CA GLY A 296 -11.35 13.89 -1.54
C GLY A 296 -10.76 15.07 -2.32
N VAL A 297 -11.29 15.35 -3.52
CA VAL A 297 -10.88 16.51 -4.33
C VAL A 297 -11.24 17.82 -3.64
N ILE A 298 -12.44 17.93 -3.07
CA ILE A 298 -12.90 19.15 -2.36
C ILE A 298 -12.05 19.40 -1.11
N THR A 299 -11.73 18.35 -0.36
CA THR A 299 -10.95 18.42 0.87
C THR A 299 -9.49 18.72 0.63
N LEU A 300 -8.88 18.12 -0.41
CA LEU A 300 -7.53 18.47 -0.85
C LEU A 300 -7.46 19.93 -1.30
N ARG A 301 -8.47 20.42 -2.00
CA ARG A 301 -8.56 21.85 -2.40
C ARG A 301 -8.66 22.77 -1.18
N ARG A 302 -9.49 22.44 -0.19
CA ARG A 302 -9.61 23.23 1.04
C ARG A 302 -8.34 23.20 1.89
N ALA A 303 -7.71 22.04 2.04
CA ALA A 303 -6.45 21.91 2.79
C ALA A 303 -5.32 22.70 2.12
N ALA A 304 -5.25 22.69 0.78
CA ALA A 304 -4.30 23.50 0.02
C ALA A 304 -4.56 25.01 0.19
N ALA A 305 -5.83 25.43 0.21
CA ALA A 305 -6.21 26.83 0.42
C ALA A 305 -5.83 27.33 1.83
N VAL A 306 -6.03 26.51 2.87
CA VAL A 306 -5.64 26.85 4.25
C VAL A 306 -4.11 26.94 4.38
N ALA A 307 -3.37 25.99 3.80
CA ALA A 307 -1.91 26.01 3.82
C ALA A 307 -1.32 27.22 3.08
N ALA A 308 -1.98 27.70 2.02
CA ALA A 308 -1.56 28.91 1.31
C ALA A 308 -1.83 30.21 2.08
N ALA A 309 -2.75 30.19 3.04
CA ALA A 309 -3.13 31.36 3.83
C ALA A 309 -2.24 31.61 5.06
N ASP A 310 -1.40 30.64 5.45
CA ASP A 310 -0.50 30.74 6.60
C ASP A 310 0.97 30.58 6.18
N PRO A 311 1.64 31.65 5.72
CA PRO A 311 3.01 31.61 5.22
C PRO A 311 4.08 31.55 6.33
N SER A 312 3.69 31.37 7.60
CA SER A 312 4.59 31.49 8.76
C SER A 312 5.35 30.20 9.16
N HIS A 313 5.35 29.18 8.29
CA HIS A 313 6.02 27.89 8.52
C HIS A 313 7.06 27.51 7.47
#